data_AF-A0A7I7NLG7-F1
#
_entry.id   AF-A0A7I7NLG7-F1
#
_cell.length_a   1.000
_cell.length_b   1.000
_cell.length_c   1.000
_cell.angle_alpha   90.00
_cell.angle_beta   90.00
_cell.angle_gamma   90.00
#
_symmetry.space_group_name_H-M   'P 1'
#
loop_
_entity.id
_entity.type
_entity.pdbx_description
1 polymer ?
#
loop_
_entity_poly.entity_id
_entity_poly.type
_entity_poly.pdbx_seq_one_letter_code
_entity_poly.pdbx_strand_id
1 'polypeptide(L)'
;MTAMSAAGRPYDTIDLSSRALVHARGGAGTRACRAAGPAPVSWHPPVEDALMPDPDVPGYWAITRRADIVTVSRTNQVFLSGRG
;
A
#
# COMPACT_ATOMS: atom_id res chain seq x y z
N MET A 1 1.10 -9.23 23.21
CA MET A 1 0.87 -8.03 22.39
C MET A 1 -0.32 -8.33 21.49
N THR A 2 -1.45 -7.70 21.74
CA THR A 2 -2.70 -7.96 21.00
C THR A 2 -2.62 -7.23 19.66
N ALA A 3 -2.55 -7.97 18.56
CA ALA A 3 -2.65 -7.38 17.22
C ALA A 3 -4.06 -6.80 17.07
N MET A 4 -4.16 -5.47 16.96
CA MET A 4 -5.39 -4.80 16.54
C MET A 4 -5.67 -5.26 15.11
N SER A 5 -6.79 -5.97 14.89
CA SER A 5 -7.21 -6.43 13.57
C SER A 5 -7.18 -5.25 12.58
N ALA A 6 -6.46 -5.40 11.46
CA ALA A 6 -6.38 -4.33 10.46
C ALA A 6 -7.75 -3.99 9.83
N ALA A 7 -8.77 -4.84 10.05
CA ALA A 7 -10.17 -4.58 9.73
C ALA A 7 -10.78 -3.33 10.42
N GLY A 8 -10.16 -2.78 11.47
CA GLY A 8 -10.65 -1.59 12.16
C GLY A 8 -10.10 -0.25 11.67
N ARG A 9 -9.13 -0.24 10.74
CA ARG A 9 -8.51 1.00 10.25
C ARG A 9 -9.30 1.52 9.04
N PRO A 10 -9.68 2.81 9.00
CA PRO A 10 -10.31 3.37 7.80
C PRO A 10 -9.32 3.35 6.64
N TYR A 11 -9.80 2.97 5.46
CA TYR A 11 -9.02 3.10 4.23
C TYR A 11 -8.94 4.56 3.81
N ASP A 12 -7.85 4.89 3.12
CA ASP A 12 -7.68 6.16 2.46
C ASP A 12 -8.70 6.31 1.31
N THR A 13 -9.10 7.55 1.03
CA THR A 13 -10.10 7.84 0.00
C THR A 13 -9.52 7.79 -1.41
N ILE A 14 -8.20 7.78 -1.55
CA ILE A 14 -7.53 7.72 -2.84
C ILE A 14 -7.45 6.27 -3.29
N ASP A 15 -8.00 6.03 -4.47
CA ASP A 15 -7.91 4.72 -5.10
C ASP A 15 -6.46 4.45 -5.51
N LEU A 16 -5.86 3.45 -4.86
CA LEU A 16 -4.56 2.85 -5.23
C LEU A 16 -4.67 1.35 -5.54
N SER A 17 -5.86 0.77 -5.40
CA SER A 17 -6.07 -0.67 -5.38
C SER A 17 -6.84 -1.16 -6.59
N SER A 18 -7.48 -0.27 -7.36
CA SER A 18 -8.27 -0.70 -8.51
C SER A 18 -7.42 -1.29 -9.63
N ARG A 19 -8.02 -2.26 -10.34
CA ARG A 19 -7.39 -2.87 -11.52
C ARG A 19 -6.99 -1.79 -12.53
N ALA A 20 -7.86 -0.79 -12.72
CA ALA A 20 -7.65 0.29 -13.67
C ALA A 20 -6.37 1.08 -13.36
N LEU A 21 -6.10 1.36 -12.08
CA LEU A 21 -4.90 2.09 -11.68
C LEU A 21 -3.65 1.21 -11.66
N VAL A 22 -3.73 -0.01 -11.10
CA VAL A 22 -2.57 -0.90 -10.97
C VAL A 22 -2.01 -1.29 -12.34
N HIS A 23 -2.87 -1.44 -13.34
CA HIS A 23 -2.47 -1.69 -14.72
C HIS A 23 -2.28 -0.41 -15.57
N ALA A 24 -2.43 0.77 -14.98
CA ALA A 24 -2.28 2.02 -15.71
C ALA A 24 -0.84 2.18 -16.21
N ARG A 25 -0.70 2.61 -17.47
CA ARG A 25 0.60 2.88 -18.08
C ARG A 25 0.99 4.34 -17.94
N GLY A 26 2.30 4.59 -18.08
CA GLY A 26 2.85 5.94 -17.99
C GLY A 26 2.80 6.48 -16.55
N GLY A 27 2.66 7.81 -16.42
CA GLY A 27 2.72 8.48 -15.12
C GLY A 27 1.44 8.44 -14.29
N ALA A 28 0.43 7.63 -14.64
CA ALA A 28 -0.86 7.61 -13.93
C ALA A 28 -0.71 7.20 -12.45
N GLY A 29 0.02 6.11 -12.18
CA GLY A 29 0.33 5.70 -10.80
C GLY A 29 1.10 6.78 -10.03
N THR A 30 2.11 7.40 -10.67
CA THR A 30 2.87 8.51 -10.06
C THR A 30 1.98 9.72 -9.75
N ARG A 31 1.00 10.03 -10.61
CA ARG A 31 0.02 11.11 -10.36
C ARG A 31 -0.91 10.77 -9.20
N ALA A 32 -1.39 9.53 -9.10
CA ALA A 32 -2.20 9.08 -7.97
C ALA A 32 -1.41 9.17 -6.64
N CYS A 33 -0.16 8.69 -6.62
CA CYS A 33 0.72 8.84 -5.45
C CYS A 33 1.01 10.30 -5.09
N ARG A 34 1.01 11.22 -6.06
CA ARG A 34 1.16 12.67 -5.81
C ARG A 34 -0.15 13.29 -5.31
N ALA A 35 -1.28 12.83 -5.81
CA ALA A 35 -2.62 13.23 -5.35
C ALA A 35 -2.90 12.79 -3.91
N ALA A 36 -2.21 11.73 -3.43
CA ALA A 36 -2.15 11.33 -2.01
C ALA A 36 -1.75 12.46 -1.04
N GLY A 37 -1.18 13.55 -1.56
CA GLY A 37 -1.06 14.79 -0.81
C GLY A 37 -0.16 14.63 0.43
N PRO A 38 -0.52 15.25 1.57
CA PRO A 38 0.33 15.30 2.77
C PRO A 38 0.36 13.99 3.58
N ALA A 39 -0.31 12.92 3.13
CA ALA A 39 -0.26 11.60 3.76
C ALA A 39 0.79 10.72 3.04
N PRO A 40 2.09 10.78 3.43
CA PRO A 40 3.14 9.99 2.78
C PRO A 40 3.03 8.49 3.04
N VAL A 41 2.20 8.10 4.01
CA VAL A 41 1.93 6.72 4.43
C VAL A 41 0.43 6.58 4.67
N SER A 42 -0.25 5.75 3.88
CA SER A 42 -1.71 5.59 3.89
C SER A 42 -2.12 4.11 3.86
N TRP A 43 -3.29 3.79 4.42
CA TRP A 43 -3.82 2.42 4.51
C TRP A 43 -4.83 2.17 3.39
N HIS A 44 -4.61 1.14 2.58
CA HIS A 44 -5.43 0.82 1.41
C HIS A 44 -5.93 -0.62 1.43
N PRO A 45 -7.09 -0.90 0.81
CA PRO A 45 -7.60 -2.27 0.68
C PRO A 45 -6.69 -3.11 -0.23
N PRO A 46 -6.81 -4.45 -0.21
CA PRO A 46 -6.10 -5.31 -1.14
C PRO A 46 -6.33 -4.91 -2.60
N VAL A 47 -5.35 -5.17 -3.45
CA VAL A 47 -5.45 -4.90 -4.89
C VAL A 47 -6.59 -5.72 -5.50
N GLU A 48 -7.45 -5.06 -6.27
CA GLU A 48 -8.52 -5.71 -7.04
C GLU A 48 -7.91 -6.72 -8.03
N ASP A 49 -8.56 -7.88 -8.19
CA ASP A 49 -8.10 -8.97 -9.05
C ASP A 49 -6.66 -9.46 -8.76
N ALA A 50 -6.23 -9.40 -7.50
CA ALA A 50 -5.00 -10.08 -7.09
C ALA A 50 -5.04 -11.54 -7.56
N LEU A 51 -3.94 -12.01 -8.18
CA LEU A 51 -3.85 -13.35 -8.78
C LEU A 51 -4.17 -14.47 -7.76
N MET A 52 -3.84 -14.23 -6.50
CA MET A 52 -4.13 -15.12 -5.38
C MET A 52 -4.66 -14.27 -4.22
N PRO A 53 -5.99 -14.08 -4.11
CA PRO A 53 -6.57 -13.29 -3.04
C PRO A 53 -6.45 -14.04 -1.72
N ASP A 54 -5.91 -13.38 -0.70
CA ASP A 54 -5.80 -13.91 0.66
C ASP A 54 -6.83 -13.21 1.56
N PRO A 55 -7.85 -13.92 2.08
CA PRO A 55 -8.86 -13.33 2.94
C PRO A 55 -8.30 -12.87 4.29
N ASP A 56 -7.14 -13.37 4.71
CA ASP A 56 -6.48 -13.00 5.95
C ASP A 56 -5.61 -11.74 5.79
N VAL A 57 -5.46 -11.22 4.55
CA VAL A 57 -4.74 -9.97 4.25
C VAL A 57 -5.75 -8.82 4.12
N PRO A 58 -5.92 -7.99 5.16
CA PRO A 58 -6.91 -6.91 5.16
C PRO A 58 -6.51 -5.69 4.34
N GLY A 59 -5.30 -5.61 3.79
CA GLY A 59 -4.84 -4.45 3.03
C GLY A 59 -3.35 -4.24 3.08
N TYR A 60 -2.90 -3.06 2.65
CA TYR A 60 -1.49 -2.69 2.64
C TYR A 60 -1.26 -1.21 2.96
N TRP A 61 -0.03 -0.91 3.38
CA TRP A 61 0.45 0.46 3.53
C TRP A 61 1.05 0.96 2.21
N ALA A 62 0.50 2.04 1.66
CA ALA A 62 1.10 2.74 0.54
C ALA A 62 2.10 3.79 1.06
N ILE A 63 3.32 3.76 0.55
CA ILE A 63 4.40 4.68 0.94
C ILE A 63 4.82 5.46 -0.30
N THR A 64 4.58 6.78 -0.30
CA THR A 64 4.74 7.62 -1.49
C THR A 64 5.94 8.56 -1.39
N ARG A 65 6.42 8.86 -0.18
CA ARG A 65 7.58 9.73 0.03
C ARG A 65 8.89 8.98 -0.17
N ARG A 66 9.79 9.55 -0.98
CA ARG A 66 11.12 8.99 -1.26
C ARG A 66 11.91 8.64 -0.01
N ALA A 67 11.90 9.50 1.01
CA ALA A 67 12.65 9.26 2.26
C ALA A 67 12.17 7.99 2.97
N ASP A 68 10.85 7.79 3.04
CA ASP A 68 10.25 6.64 3.73
C ASP A 68 10.45 5.34 2.93
N ILE A 69 10.42 5.42 1.59
CA ILE A 69 10.80 4.30 0.71
C ILE A 69 12.24 3.86 0.98
N VAL A 70 13.18 4.81 1.09
CA VAL A 70 14.58 4.52 1.42
C VAL A 70 14.69 3.87 2.79
N THR A 71 13.96 4.38 3.79
CA THR A 71 13.92 3.81 5.14
C THR A 71 13.46 2.35 5.12
N VAL A 72 12.32 2.06 4.50
CA VAL A 72 11.77 0.69 4.42
C VAL A 72 12.72 -0.26 3.68
N SER A 73 13.29 0.20 2.58
CA SER A 73 14.20 -0.62 1.76
C SER A 73 15.50 -0.96 2.48
N ARG A 74 16.00 -0.07 3.36
CA ARG A 74 17.27 -0.27 4.07
C ARG A 74 17.11 -0.92 5.45
N THR A 75 15.90 -0.96 5.99
CA THR A 75 15.58 -1.51 7.31
C THR A 75 15.02 -2.93 7.16
N ASN A 76 15.76 -3.78 6.45
CA ASN A 76 15.31 -5.13 6.05
C ASN A 76 15.13 -6.10 7.22
N GLN A 77 15.68 -5.79 8.39
CA GLN A 77 15.42 -6.50 9.64
C GLN A 77 14.00 -6.27 10.19
N VAL A 78 13.33 -5.19 9.76
CA VAL A 78 11.93 -4.87 10.09
C VAL A 78 11.01 -5.17 8.90
N PHE A 79 11.43 -4.82 7.68
CA PHE A 79 10.64 -4.98 6.46
C PHE A 79 11.21 -6.10 5.60
N LEU A 80 10.67 -7.30 5.80
CA LEU A 80 11.14 -8.53 5.15
C LEU A 80 10.59 -8.66 3.72
N SER A 81 11.43 -9.11 2.78
CA SER A 81 11.02 -9.36 1.39
C SER A 81 10.64 -10.82 1.09
N GLY A 82 10.89 -11.76 2.02
CA GLY A 82 10.83 -13.22 1.76
C GLY A 82 9.79 -14.01 2.56
N ARG A 83 8.85 -13.33 3.23
CA ARG A 83 7.69 -13.96 3.88
C ARG A 83 6.38 -13.36 3.35
N GLY A 84 6.25 -13.40 2.03
CA GLY A 84 5.02 -13.09 1.31
C GLY A 84 4.22 -14.35 1.07
#